data_AF-A0A9X2CFE8-F1
#
_entry.id   AF-A0A9X2CFE8-F1
#
_cell.length_a   1.000
_cell.length_b   1.000
_cell.length_c   1.000
_cell.angle_alpha   90.00
_cell.angle_beta   90.00
_cell.angle_gamma   90.00
#
_symmetry.space_group_name_H-M   'P 1'
#
loop_
_entity.id
_entity.type
_entity.pdbx_description
1 polymer ?
#
loop_
_entity_poly.entity_id
_entity_poly.type
_entity_poly.pdbx_seq_one_letter_code
_entity_poly.pdbx_strand_id
1 'polypeptide(L)'
;MSPKEFINNVVKSIDCLVASYSKGKEGPTYLGYELDNIGLTLLQREKVLALVKLAVGEATHNIICGIEGAVSLGGSQQSYKLIDETGNELTGELGELLYKKLENSAYMNQG
;
A
#
# COMPACT_ATOMS: atom_id res chain seq x y z
N MET A 1 -2.80 18.29 8.33
CA MET A 1 -3.03 17.39 7.19
C MET A 1 -4.49 16.92 7.24
N SER A 2 -5.16 16.73 6.10
CA SER A 2 -6.49 16.11 6.06
C SER A 2 -6.41 14.58 5.88
N PRO A 3 -7.44 13.81 6.30
CA PRO A 3 -7.52 12.37 6.04
C PRO A 3 -7.32 12.00 4.56
N LYS A 4 -7.88 12.79 3.64
CA LYS A 4 -7.75 12.60 2.19
C LYS A 4 -6.31 12.78 1.70
N GLU A 5 -5.62 13.82 2.19
CA GLU A 5 -4.20 14.05 1.86
C GLU A 5 -3.32 12.94 2.43
N PHE A 6 -3.59 12.49 3.65
CA PHE A 6 -2.91 11.35 4.26
C PHE A 6 -3.03 10.11 3.38
N ILE A 7 -4.25 9.74 2.97
CA ILE A 7 -4.47 8.58 2.09
C ILE A 7 -3.81 8.74 0.72
N ASN A 8 -3.82 9.94 0.14
CA ASN A 8 -3.09 10.18 -1.11
C ASN A 8 -1.57 9.93 -0.93
N ASN A 9 -0.99 10.33 0.21
CA ASN A 9 0.40 10.06 0.54
C ASN A 9 0.65 8.56 0.74
N VAL A 10 -0.26 7.84 1.40
CA VAL A 10 -0.17 6.37 1.55
C VAL A 10 -0.14 5.67 0.19
N VAL A 11 -1.07 6.00 -0.72
CA VAL A 11 -1.11 5.43 -2.08
C VAL A 11 0.18 5.72 -2.82
N LYS A 12 0.67 6.96 -2.77
CA LYS A 12 1.94 7.35 -3.38
C LYS A 12 3.13 6.57 -2.80
N SER A 13 3.14 6.29 -1.49
CA SER A 13 4.17 5.47 -0.87
C SER A 13 4.15 4.03 -1.39
N ILE A 14 2.97 3.44 -1.62
CA ILE A 14 2.85 2.11 -2.25
C ILE A 14 3.44 2.14 -3.67
N ASP A 15 3.10 3.16 -4.46
CA ASP A 15 3.62 3.32 -5.82
C ASP A 15 5.14 3.48 -5.83
N CYS A 16 5.70 4.31 -4.95
CA CYS A 16 7.14 4.51 -4.82
C CYS A 16 7.87 3.22 -4.38
N LEU A 17 7.25 2.43 -3.51
CA LEU A 17 7.81 1.15 -3.07
C LEU A 17 7.85 0.13 -4.22
N VAL A 18 6.76 -0.02 -4.96
CA VAL A 18 6.69 -0.91 -6.13
C VAL A 18 7.67 -0.46 -7.23
N ALA A 19 7.77 0.85 -7.48
CA ALA A 19 8.76 1.42 -8.38
C ALA A 19 10.20 1.21 -7.91
N SER A 20 10.42 0.98 -6.61
CA SER A 20 11.74 0.62 -6.09
C SER A 20 12.05 -0.87 -6.30
N TYR A 21 11.04 -1.75 -6.29
CA TYR A 21 11.18 -3.16 -6.65
C TYR A 21 11.52 -3.36 -8.13
N SER A 22 10.94 -2.55 -9.01
CA SER A 22 11.17 -2.68 -10.47
C SER A 22 12.62 -2.43 -10.87
N LYS A 23 13.38 -1.64 -10.07
CA LYS A 23 14.82 -1.37 -10.27
C LYS A 23 15.73 -2.59 -10.14
N GLY A 24 15.22 -3.74 -9.70
CA GLY A 24 15.99 -4.98 -9.69
C GLY A 24 17.23 -4.90 -8.79
N LYS A 25 18.32 -5.51 -9.26
CA LYS A 25 19.65 -5.51 -8.63
C LYS A 25 20.29 -4.13 -8.50
N GLU A 26 19.88 -3.17 -9.33
CA GLU A 26 20.35 -1.78 -9.27
C GLU A 26 19.58 -0.95 -8.22
N GLY A 27 18.48 -1.50 -7.71
CA GLY A 27 17.63 -0.88 -6.71
C GLY A 27 18.07 -1.13 -5.26
N PRO A 28 17.48 -0.40 -4.30
CA PRO A 28 17.84 -0.51 -2.88
C PRO A 28 17.10 -1.64 -2.15
N THR A 29 16.38 -2.53 -2.85
CA THR A 29 15.44 -3.47 -2.22
C THR A 29 15.86 -4.92 -2.45
N TYR A 30 15.72 -5.74 -1.40
CA TYR A 30 15.97 -7.17 -1.48
C TYR A 30 14.98 -7.87 -2.43
N LEU A 31 13.70 -7.47 -2.43
CA LEU A 31 12.71 -8.02 -3.35
C LEU A 31 13.08 -7.73 -4.81
N GLY A 32 13.53 -6.52 -5.13
CA GLY A 32 14.02 -6.19 -6.48
C GLY A 32 15.20 -7.08 -6.90
N TYR A 33 16.18 -7.27 -6.01
CA TYR A 33 17.32 -8.16 -6.25
C TYR A 33 16.86 -9.60 -6.57
N GLU A 34 15.91 -10.14 -5.80
CA GLU A 34 15.38 -11.48 -6.01
C GLU A 34 14.58 -11.61 -7.30
N LEU A 35 13.80 -10.60 -7.70
CA LEU A 35 13.06 -10.59 -8.96
C LEU A 35 13.97 -10.77 -10.19
N ASP A 36 15.22 -10.31 -10.12
CA ASP A 36 16.22 -10.53 -11.18
C ASP A 36 16.85 -11.93 -11.13
N ASN A 37 16.89 -12.57 -9.96
CA ASN A 37 17.54 -13.87 -9.76
C ASN A 37 16.67 -15.06 -10.19
N ILE A 38 15.36 -14.91 -10.13
CA ILE A 38 14.41 -16.00 -10.42
C ILE A 38 14.13 -16.21 -11.91
N GLY A 39 14.84 -15.49 -12.80
CA GLY A 39 14.81 -15.75 -14.25
C GLY A 39 13.48 -15.43 -14.94
N LEU A 40 12.71 -14.46 -14.44
CA LEU A 40 11.45 -14.04 -15.07
C LEU A 40 11.69 -13.36 -16.43
N THR A 41 10.78 -13.61 -17.38
CA THR A 41 10.61 -12.73 -18.54
C THR A 41 10.09 -11.35 -18.11
N LEU A 42 10.25 -10.33 -18.97
CA LEU A 42 9.74 -8.98 -18.70
C LEU A 42 8.23 -8.98 -18.39
N LEU A 43 7.43 -9.68 -19.19
CA LEU A 43 5.99 -9.79 -18.98
C LEU A 43 5.62 -10.46 -17.65
N GLN A 44 6.36 -11.52 -17.26
CA GLN A 44 6.14 -12.17 -15.96
C GLN A 44 6.53 -11.23 -14.82
N ARG A 45 7.63 -10.49 -14.95
CA ARG A 45 8.08 -9.52 -13.96
C ARG A 45 7.03 -8.44 -13.71
N GLU A 46 6.47 -7.87 -14.78
CA GLU A 46 5.39 -6.88 -14.69
C GLU A 46 4.16 -7.43 -13.96
N LYS A 47 3.74 -8.66 -14.30
CA LYS A 47 2.63 -9.34 -13.60
C LYS A 47 2.93 -9.56 -12.13
N VAL A 48 4.14 -9.98 -11.76
CA VAL A 48 4.54 -10.15 -10.36
C VAL A 48 4.53 -8.81 -9.63
N LEU A 49 5.04 -7.74 -10.23
CA LEU A 49 5.01 -6.40 -9.63
C LEU A 49 3.57 -5.90 -9.42
N ALA A 50 2.65 -6.19 -10.35
CA ALA A 50 1.23 -5.87 -10.19
C ALA A 50 0.59 -6.64 -9.02
N LEU A 51 0.90 -7.94 -8.88
CA LEU A 51 0.42 -8.76 -7.74
C LEU A 51 1.01 -8.28 -6.41
N VAL A 52 2.30 -7.92 -6.39
CA VAL A 52 2.95 -7.34 -5.20
C VAL A 52 2.28 -6.01 -4.82
N LYS A 53 1.98 -5.14 -5.80
CA LYS A 53 1.25 -3.90 -5.54
C LYS A 53 -0.12 -4.15 -4.91
N LEU A 54 -0.86 -5.13 -5.42
CA LEU A 54 -2.14 -5.55 -4.85
C LEU A 54 -1.98 -6.00 -3.39
N ALA A 55 -1.07 -6.95 -3.13
CA ALA A 55 -0.84 -7.49 -1.79
C ALA A 55 -0.39 -6.42 -0.79
N VAL A 56 0.50 -5.50 -1.19
CA VAL A 56 0.92 -4.36 -0.35
C VAL A 56 -0.25 -3.43 -0.08
N GLY A 57 -1.10 -3.16 -1.08
CA GLY A 57 -2.32 -2.37 -0.91
C GLY A 57 -3.29 -2.99 0.10
N GLU A 58 -3.59 -4.29 -0.03
CA GLU A 58 -4.46 -5.03 0.88
C GLU A 58 -3.90 -5.06 2.31
N ALA A 59 -2.61 -5.35 2.47
CA ALA A 59 -1.96 -5.35 3.77
C ALA A 59 -2.01 -3.96 4.43
N THR A 60 -1.73 -2.90 3.65
CA THR A 60 -1.80 -1.51 4.13
C THR A 60 -3.22 -1.13 4.55
N HIS A 61 -4.22 -1.52 3.75
CA HIS A 61 -5.62 -1.31 4.06
C HIS A 61 -6.02 -2.01 5.37
N ASN A 62 -5.65 -3.27 5.55
CA ASN A 62 -5.93 -4.00 6.79
C ASN A 62 -5.27 -3.34 8.00
N ILE A 63 -4.04 -2.82 7.86
CA ILE A 63 -3.37 -2.07 8.93
C ILE A 63 -4.17 -0.81 9.28
N ILE A 64 -4.58 -0.02 8.29
CA ILE A 64 -5.38 1.19 8.51
C ILE A 64 -6.71 0.86 9.18
N CYS A 65 -7.47 -0.10 8.66
CA CYS A 65 -8.72 -0.55 9.28
C CYS A 65 -8.51 -1.03 10.72
N GLY A 66 -7.37 -1.67 10.98
CA GLY A 66 -7.03 -2.11 12.32
C GLY A 66 -6.66 -0.97 13.27
N ILE A 67 -6.02 0.10 12.76
CA ILE A 67 -5.82 1.35 13.51
C ILE A 67 -7.18 1.96 13.87
N GLU A 68 -8.15 1.96 12.95
CA GLU A 68 -9.51 2.47 13.22
C GLU A 68 -10.37 1.52 14.07
N GLY A 69 -9.88 0.30 14.34
CA GLY A 69 -10.59 -0.73 15.09
C GLY A 69 -11.71 -1.45 14.32
N ALA A 70 -11.78 -1.24 13.00
CA ALA A 70 -12.71 -1.93 12.10
C ALA A 70 -12.35 -3.41 11.89
N VAL A 71 -11.07 -3.77 12.06
CA VAL A 71 -10.59 -5.16 12.06
C VAL A 71 -9.61 -5.38 13.22
N SER A 72 -9.35 -6.64 13.59
CA SER A 72 -8.32 -6.96 14.58
C SER A 72 -6.91 -6.83 13.98
N LEU A 73 -5.97 -6.27 14.74
CA LEU A 73 -4.54 -6.32 14.44
C LEU A 73 -3.90 -7.47 15.22
N GLY A 74 -3.37 -8.48 14.52
CA GLY A 74 -2.72 -9.62 15.15
C GLY A 74 -3.61 -10.39 16.13
N GLY A 75 -4.93 -10.40 15.89
CA GLY A 75 -5.92 -11.06 16.76
C GLY A 75 -6.40 -10.22 17.96
N SER A 76 -5.87 -9.01 18.14
CA SER A 76 -6.36 -8.06 19.16
C SER A 76 -7.18 -6.95 18.49
N GLN A 77 -8.37 -6.66 19.01
CA GLN A 77 -9.18 -5.54 18.53
C GLN A 77 -9.08 -4.38 19.51
N GLN A 78 -8.59 -3.25 19.00
CA GLN A 78 -8.47 -1.97 19.70
C GLN A 78 -8.63 -0.87 18.66
N SER A 79 -9.12 0.30 19.07
CA SER A 79 -9.11 1.51 18.23
C SER A 79 -7.99 2.43 18.67
N TYR A 80 -7.27 2.98 17.71
CA TYR A 80 -6.14 3.88 17.89
C TYR A 80 -6.44 5.22 17.21
N LYS A 81 -5.80 6.29 17.70
CA LYS A 81 -5.87 7.62 17.09
C LYS A 81 -4.56 7.93 16.37
N LEU A 82 -4.67 8.31 15.10
CA LEU A 82 -3.61 8.96 14.34
C LEU A 82 -3.80 10.47 14.49
N ILE A 83 -2.78 11.13 15.02
CA ILE A 83 -2.72 12.57 15.19
C ILE A 83 -1.45 13.05 14.48
N ASP A 84 -1.56 14.05 13.61
CA ASP A 84 -0.40 14.64 12.94
C ASP A 84 0.42 15.54 13.87
N GLU A 85 1.57 16.03 13.41
CA GLU A 85 2.47 16.89 14.17
C GLU A 85 1.86 18.23 14.60
N THR A 86 0.75 18.63 13.99
CA THR A 86 0.01 19.86 14.31
C THR A 86 -1.21 19.60 15.20
N GLY A 87 -1.46 18.36 15.59
CA GLY A 87 -2.57 17.97 16.46
C GLY A 87 -3.87 17.62 15.72
N ASN A 88 -3.88 17.51 14.38
CA ASN A 88 -5.08 17.09 13.67
C ASN A 88 -5.28 15.58 13.81
N GLU A 89 -6.45 15.18 14.30
CA GLU A 89 -6.88 13.78 14.26
C GLU A 89 -7.25 13.38 12.83
N LEU A 90 -6.70 12.25 12.37
CA LEU A 90 -6.88 11.75 11.01
C LEU A 90 -7.81 10.52 10.93
N THR A 91 -7.94 9.77 12.03
CA THR A 91 -8.75 8.56 12.15
C THR A 91 -10.25 8.87 11.97
N GLY A 92 -10.99 7.98 11.31
CA GLY A 92 -12.46 7.97 11.25
C GLY A 92 -13.03 7.50 9.90
N GLU A 93 -12.29 7.70 8.81
CA GLU A 93 -12.69 7.33 7.44
C GLU A 93 -11.51 6.82 6.58
N LEU A 94 -10.35 6.56 7.18
CA LEU A 94 -9.12 6.25 6.45
C LEU A 94 -9.22 4.93 5.66
N GLY A 95 -9.81 3.90 6.25
CA GLY A 95 -10.01 2.61 5.58
C GLY A 95 -10.87 2.75 4.32
N GLU A 96 -12.03 3.41 4.44
CA GLU A 96 -12.94 3.65 3.31
C GLU A 96 -12.28 4.48 2.20
N LEU A 97 -11.56 5.54 2.57
CA LEU A 97 -10.83 6.37 1.63
C LEU A 97 -9.75 5.58 0.88
N LEU A 98 -9.00 4.72 1.58
CA LEU A 98 -7.97 3.89 0.95
C LEU A 98 -8.59 2.82 0.03
N TYR A 99 -9.66 2.14 0.48
CA TYR A 99 -10.37 1.16 -0.33
C TYR A 99 -10.79 1.74 -1.68
N LYS A 100 -11.46 2.91 -1.66
CA LYS A 100 -11.88 3.62 -2.89
C LYS A 100 -10.70 3.95 -3.80
N LYS A 101 -9.52 4.29 -3.25
CA LYS A 101 -8.34 4.61 -4.06
C LYS A 101 -7.72 3.37 -4.69
N LEU A 102 -7.61 2.28 -3.95
CA LEU A 102 -7.07 1.01 -4.43
C LEU A 102 -7.97 0.40 -5.51
N GLU A 103 -9.29 0.41 -5.28
CA GLU A 103 -10.29 -0.07 -6.24
C GLU A 103 -10.18 0.66 -7.59
N ASN A 104 -10.19 2.00 -7.57
CA ASN A 104 -10.02 2.80 -8.79
C ASN A 104 -8.69 2.54 -9.52
N SER A 105 -7.63 2.20 -8.80
CA SER A 105 -6.33 1.87 -9.40
C SER A 105 -6.30 0.49 -10.07
N ALA A 106 -7.11 -0.47 -9.58
CA ALA A 106 -7.22 -1.81 -10.14
C ALA A 106 -8.05 -1.83 -11.44
N TYR A 107 -9.07 -0.97 -11.54
CA TYR A 107 -9.95 -0.90 -12.72
C TYR A 107 -9.42 0.00 -13.86
N MET A 108 -8.45 0.89 -13.61
CA MET A 108 -7.84 1.73 -14.65
C MET A 108 -6.74 1.04 -15.48
N ASN A 109 -6.29 -0.17 -15.09
CA ASN A 109 -5.24 -0.93 -15.79
C ASN A 109 -5.79 -2.08 -16.67
N GLN A 110 -7.10 -2.09 -16.95
CA GLN A 110 -7.75 -3.10 -17.82
C GLN A 110 -8.22 -2.54 -19.18
N GLY A 111 -7.77 -1.33 -19.55
CA GLY A 111 -8.08 -0.69 -20.83
C GLY A 111 -6.92 -0.70 -21.80
#